data_AF-A0A821V0S4-F1
#
_entry.id   AF-A0A821V0S4-F1
#
_cell.length_a   1.000
_cell.length_b   1.000
_cell.length_c   1.000
_cell.angle_alpha   90.00
_cell.angle_beta   90.00
_cell.angle_gamma   90.00
#
_symmetry.space_group_name_H-M   'P 1'
#
loop_
_entity.id
_entity.type
_entity.pdbx_description
1 polymer ?
#
loop_
_entity_poly.entity_id
_entity_poly.type
_entity_poly.pdbx_seq_one_letter_code
_entity_poly.pdbx_strand_id
1 'polypeptide(L)'
;MESIVNCQLLRYLEGHQLISDYQYGFRRGRSAGDLLVYLTHRWAEAIESKGEALALSGRSEHQGRHRRSMFRPKTRKRWGPTRLCSA
;
A
#
# COMPACT_ATOMS: atom_id res chain seq x y z
N MET A 1 -3.19 -37.48 7.26
CA MET A 1 -4.44 -37.16 7.97
C MET A 1 -4.67 -35.65 8.00
N GLU A 2 -3.72 -34.86 8.50
CA GLU A 2 -3.80 -33.38 8.53
C GLU A 2 -4.06 -32.75 7.15
N SER A 3 -3.36 -33.20 6.10
CA SER A 3 -3.53 -32.66 4.74
C SER A 3 -4.97 -32.79 4.20
N ILE A 4 -5.65 -33.90 4.54
CA ILE A 4 -7.04 -34.15 4.13
C ILE A 4 -7.98 -33.19 4.86
N VAL A 5 -7.78 -33.00 6.17
CA VAL A 5 -8.55 -32.05 6.99
C VAL A 5 -8.36 -30.63 6.46
N ASN A 6 -7.12 -30.20 6.21
CA ASN A 6 -6.81 -28.87 5.68
C ASN A 6 -7.46 -28.64 4.30
N CYS A 7 -7.47 -29.64 3.43
CA CYS A 7 -8.12 -29.53 2.13
C CYS A 7 -9.65 -29.36 2.25
N GLN A 8 -10.28 -30.11 3.15
CA GLN A 8 -11.72 -29.98 3.40
C GLN A 8 -12.07 -28.63 4.02
N LEU A 9 -11.25 -28.17 4.98
CA LEU A 9 -11.44 -26.89 5.65
C LEU A 9 -11.34 -25.73 4.66
N LEU A 10 -10.30 -25.72 3.82
CA LEU A 10 -10.13 -24.70 2.79
C LEU A 10 -11.27 -24.70 1.77
N ARG A 11 -11.70 -25.89 1.30
CA ARG A 11 -12.87 -25.99 0.40
C ARG A 11 -14.14 -25.44 1.02
N TYR A 12 -14.38 -25.70 2.30
CA TYR A 12 -15.54 -25.20 3.01
C TYR A 12 -15.48 -23.67 3.15
N LEU A 13 -14.33 -23.13 3.55
CA LEU A 13 -14.12 -21.69 3.70
C LEU A 13 -14.26 -20.93 2.37
N GLU A 14 -13.70 -21.48 1.28
CA GLU A 14 -13.83 -20.93 -0.08
C GLU A 14 -15.28 -20.99 -0.57
N GLY A 15 -15.96 -22.13 -0.40
CA GLY A 15 -17.34 -22.32 -0.87
C GLY A 15 -18.38 -21.45 -0.17
N HIS A 16 -18.12 -21.04 1.08
CA HIS A 16 -19.02 -20.22 1.88
C HIS A 16 -18.62 -18.73 1.93
N GLN A 17 -17.63 -18.30 1.13
CA GLN A 17 -17.10 -16.92 1.14
C GLN A 17 -16.66 -16.45 2.54
N LEU A 18 -16.19 -17.37 3.39
CA LEU A 18 -15.74 -17.07 4.75
C LEU A 18 -14.31 -16.50 4.78
N ILE A 19 -13.63 -16.51 3.64
CA ILE A 19 -12.33 -15.88 3.44
C ILE A 19 -12.48 -14.71 2.47
N SER A 20 -11.78 -13.61 2.75
CA SER A 20 -11.83 -12.42 1.90
C SER A 20 -11.04 -12.64 0.59
N ASP A 21 -11.44 -11.94 -0.47
CA ASP A 21 -10.66 -11.87 -1.71
C ASP A 21 -9.30 -11.17 -1.55
N TYR A 22 -9.17 -10.37 -0.49
CA TYR A 22 -7.91 -9.75 -0.07
C TYR A 22 -7.08 -10.64 0.86
N GLN A 23 -7.51 -11.89 1.12
CA GLN A 23 -6.74 -12.85 1.89
C GLN A 23 -5.84 -13.67 0.96
N TYR A 24 -4.56 -13.32 0.95
CA TYR A 24 -3.56 -13.98 0.10
C TYR A 24 -2.87 -15.15 0.81
N GLY A 25 -3.00 -15.25 2.14
CA GLY A 25 -2.63 -16.45 2.89
C GLY A 25 -3.76 -17.48 2.85
N PHE A 26 -3.42 -18.76 3.02
CA PHE A 26 -4.34 -19.90 3.10
C PHE A 26 -5.05 -20.29 1.79
N ARG A 27 -5.08 -19.45 0.76
CA ARG A 27 -5.71 -19.77 -0.53
C ARG A 27 -4.76 -20.45 -1.49
N ARG A 28 -5.29 -21.37 -2.29
CA ARG A 28 -4.57 -21.92 -3.43
C ARG A 28 -4.44 -20.85 -4.52
N GLY A 29 -3.25 -20.72 -5.11
CA GLY A 29 -2.99 -19.78 -6.20
C GLY A 29 -2.88 -18.31 -5.78
N ARG A 30 -2.77 -18.03 -4.48
CA ARG A 30 -2.42 -16.71 -3.96
C ARG A 30 -1.19 -16.87 -3.07
N SER A 31 -0.18 -16.06 -3.33
CA SER A 31 1.09 -16.07 -2.63
C SER A 31 1.34 -14.75 -1.93
N ALA A 32 2.33 -14.75 -1.02
CA ALA A 32 2.85 -13.50 -0.46
C ALA A 32 3.41 -12.56 -1.56
N GLY A 33 3.91 -13.12 -2.67
CA GLY A 33 4.34 -12.36 -3.84
C GLY A 33 3.18 -11.63 -4.53
N ASP A 34 2.04 -12.30 -4.71
CA ASP A 34 0.85 -11.69 -5.31
C ASP A 34 0.31 -10.53 -4.45
N LEU A 35 0.37 -10.70 -3.12
CA LEU A 35 0.03 -9.62 -2.19
C LEU A 35 0.97 -8.43 -2.34
N LEU A 36 2.28 -8.68 -2.44
CA LEU A 36 3.28 -7.61 -2.58
C LEU A 36 3.10 -6.84 -3.88
N VAL A 37 2.83 -7.53 -5.00
CA VAL A 37 2.54 -6.89 -6.29
C VAL A 37 1.29 -6.02 -6.19
N TYR A 38 0.21 -6.55 -5.61
CA TYR A 38 -1.04 -5.79 -5.41
C TYR A 38 -0.82 -4.53 -4.55
N LEU A 39 -0.11 -4.65 -3.43
CA LEU A 39 0.19 -3.51 -2.56
C LEU A 39 1.03 -2.46 -3.26
N THR A 40 2.04 -2.89 -4.03
CA THR A 40 2.91 -1.98 -4.79
C THR A 40 2.11 -1.18 -5.81
N HIS A 41 1.23 -1.86 -6.56
CA HIS A 41 0.33 -1.19 -7.51
C HIS A 41 -0.58 -0.18 -6.82
N ARG A 42 -1.26 -0.57 -5.74
CA ARG A 42 -2.15 0.32 -4.97
C ARG A 42 -1.41 1.52 -4.39
N TRP A 43 -0.17 1.33 -3.96
CA TRP A 43 0.67 2.41 -3.48
C TRP A 43 1.06 3.39 -4.59
N ALA A 44 1.42 2.90 -5.77
CA ALA A 44 1.71 3.74 -6.93
C ALA A 44 0.48 4.59 -7.33
N GLU A 45 -0.68 3.95 -7.46
CA GLU A 45 -1.96 4.60 -7.78
C GLU A 45 -2.32 5.69 -6.74
N ALA A 46 -2.09 5.43 -5.45
CA ALA A 46 -2.35 6.39 -4.38
C ALA A 46 -1.37 7.57 -4.38
N ILE A 47 -0.13 7.38 -4.85
CA ILE A 47 0.85 8.45 -4.98
C ILE A 47 0.53 9.32 -6.20
N GLU A 48 0.21 8.70 -7.32
CA GLU A 48 -0.16 9.40 -8.56
C GLU A 48 -1.42 10.23 -8.38
N SER A 49 -2.49 9.64 -7.82
CA SER A 49 -3.74 10.38 -7.53
C SER A 49 -3.57 11.56 -6.58
N LYS A 50 -2.67 11.45 -5.59
CA LYS A 50 -2.30 12.59 -4.73
C LYS A 50 -1.47 13.64 -5.47
N GLY A 51 -0.58 13.21 -6.36
CA GLY A 51 0.18 14.11 -7.24
C GLY A 51 -0.72 14.88 -8.19
N GLU A 52 -1.73 14.23 -8.75
CA GLU A 52 -2.75 14.86 -9.60
C GLU A 52 -3.61 15.85 -8.83
N ALA A 53 -4.09 15.48 -7.63
CA ALA A 53 -4.85 16.39 -6.76
C ALA A 53 -4.04 17.65 -6.40
N LEU A 54 -2.74 17.51 -6.11
CA LEU A 54 -1.86 18.64 -5.82
C LEU A 54 -1.53 19.47 -7.08
N ALA A 55 -1.36 18.85 -8.24
CA ALA A 55 -1.10 19.55 -9.51
C ALA A 55 -2.33 20.32 -10.03
N LEU A 56 -3.55 19.84 -9.74
CA LEU A 56 -4.79 20.56 -10.04
C LEU A 56 -5.03 21.71 -9.04
N SER A 57 -4.68 21.52 -7.77
CA SER A 57 -4.71 22.59 -6.77
C SER A 57 -3.68 23.69 -7.05
N GLY A 58 -2.47 23.33 -7.51
CA GLY A 58 -1.43 24.31 -7.86
C GLY A 58 -1.69 25.05 -9.18
N ARG A 59 -2.47 24.47 -10.10
CA ARG A 59 -2.86 25.14 -11.36
C ARG A 59 -3.97 26.19 -11.19
N SER A 60 -4.74 26.12 -10.11
CA SER A 60 -5.76 27.13 -9.79
C SER A 60 -5.21 28.34 -9.03
N GLU A 61 -3.95 28.33 -8.59
CA GLU A 61 -3.32 29.42 -7.84
C GLU A 61 -2.46 30.39 -8.67
N HIS A 62 -2.30 30.15 -9.98
CA HIS A 62 -1.46 31.00 -10.82
C HIS A 62 -2.13 32.27 -11.39
N GLN A 63 -3.44 32.46 -11.19
CA GLN A 63 -4.13 33.71 -11.54
C GLN A 63 -4.37 34.58 -10.29
N GLY A 64 -3.31 34.90 -9.55
CA GLY A 64 -3.37 36.00 -8.57
C GLY A 64 -2.63 35.75 -7.27
N ARG A 65 -1.31 35.97 -7.25
CA ARG A 65 -0.67 36.46 -6.02
C ARG A 65 0.66 37.14 -6.28
N HIS A 66 0.54 38.44 -6.55
CA HIS A 66 1.55 39.41 -6.14
C HIS A 66 1.74 39.32 -4.61
N ARG A 67 3.00 39.21 -4.17
CA ARG A 67 3.51 39.30 -2.77
C ARG A 67 3.02 38.23 -1.78
N ARG A 68 3.91 37.30 -1.42
CA ARG A 68 4.45 37.21 -0.05
C ARG A 68 5.68 36.29 0.06
N SER A 69 6.50 36.64 1.04
CA SER A 69 7.88 36.29 1.30
C SER A 69 8.19 34.80 1.50
N MET A 70 9.40 34.44 1.07
CA MET A 70 10.28 33.35 1.54
C MET A 70 9.67 32.36 2.55
N PHE A 71 9.29 31.18 2.08
CA PHE A 71 9.23 29.99 2.92
C PHE A 71 10.47 29.14 2.66
N ARG A 72 11.43 29.16 3.60
CA ARG A 72 12.58 28.26 3.60
C ARG A 72 12.13 26.86 4.06
N PRO A 73 12.37 25.79 3.30
CA PRO A 73 12.07 24.43 3.78
C PRO A 73 13.10 24.02 4.83
N LYS A 74 12.64 23.72 6.05
CA LYS A 74 13.47 23.06 7.07
C LYS A 74 13.73 21.61 6.65
N THR A 75 15.00 21.27 6.64
CA THR A 75 15.62 20.08 6.08
C THR A 75 15.21 18.77 6.77
N ARG A 76 14.86 17.78 5.94
CA ARG A 76 15.32 16.38 5.95
C ARG A 76 15.38 15.69 7.33
N LYS A 77 14.33 14.96 7.71
CA LYS A 77 14.41 13.94 8.77
C LYS A 77 15.29 12.80 8.29
N ARG A 78 16.48 12.71 8.90
CA ARG A 78 17.45 11.63 8.77
C ARG A 78 16.90 10.41 9.52
N TRP A 79 16.46 9.39 8.79
CA TRP A 79 16.20 8.07 9.38
C TRP A 79 17.57 7.50 9.80
N GLY A 80 17.77 7.37 11.12
CA GLY A 80 18.92 6.65 11.67
C GLY A 80 18.76 5.14 11.44
N PRO A 81 19.86 4.38 11.34
CA PRO A 81 19.78 2.95 11.09
C PRO A 81 19.14 2.23 12.29
N THR A 82 18.05 1.52 12.02
CA THR A 82 17.46 0.55 12.94
C THR A 82 18.52 -0.50 13.23
N ARG A 83 18.87 -0.64 14.51
CA ARG A 83 19.76 -1.69 15.00
C ARG A 83 19.21 -3.05 14.57
N LEU A 84 19.97 -3.75 13.74
CA LEU A 84 19.83 -5.19 13.51
C LEU A 84 20.05 -5.89 14.85
N CYS A 85 19.01 -6.55 15.36
CA CYS A 85 19.16 -7.62 16.32
C CYS A 85 19.85 -8.78 15.59
N SER A 86 21.12 -8.99 15.89
CA SER A 86 21.79 -10.25 15.54
C SER A 86 21.46 -11.28 16.61
N ALA A 87 21.12 -12.48 16.12
CA ALA A 87 21.02 -13.73 16.85
C ALA A 87 22.37 -14.17 17.45
#